data_AF-A0A8J2T008-F1
#
_entry.id   AF-A0A8J2T008-F1
#
_cell.length_a   1.000
_cell.length_b   1.000
_cell.length_c   1.000
_cell.angle_alpha   90.00
_cell.angle_beta   90.00
_cell.angle_gamma   90.00
#
_symmetry.space_group_name_H-M   'P 1'
#
loop_
_entity.id
_entity.type
_entity.pdbx_description
1 polymer ?
#
loop_
_entity_poly.entity_id
_entity_poly.type
_entity_poly.pdbx_seq_one_letter_code
_entity_poly.pdbx_strand_id
1 'polypeptide(L)'
;VARITRTIFQPGGHILLVGVGGSGKQSLARLSTHICGHALVRICITSSYGLGDFRLDLQSMLTRSGTKPEGIVFLFTDSQIIDEKFLVYLNDLLAGSIPDLFSKDERDNLASMVEGKAKAAGLPADTASCWEYFLTQVRANLHVAVCFSPVGPDFGT
;
A
#
# COMPACT_ATOMS: atom_id res chain seq x y z
N VAL A 1 0.89 -1.14 -20.46
CA VAL A 1 0.12 -2.19 -19.75
C VAL A 1 1.04 -3.31 -19.28
N ALA A 2 1.62 -4.12 -20.17
CA ALA A 2 2.43 -5.29 -19.79
C ALA A 2 3.51 -5.04 -18.71
N ARG A 3 4.22 -3.90 -18.78
CA ARG A 3 5.21 -3.51 -17.74
C ARG A 3 4.57 -3.30 -16.36
N ILE A 4 3.43 -2.61 -16.31
CA ILE A 4 2.71 -2.31 -15.05
C ILE A 4 2.17 -3.61 -14.46
N THR A 5 1.50 -4.44 -15.28
CA THR A 5 1.01 -5.76 -14.87
C THR A 5 2.14 -6.63 -14.31
N ARG A 6 3.29 -6.69 -14.99
CA ARG A 6 4.45 -7.46 -14.53
C ARG A 6 4.97 -6.99 -13.18
N THR A 7 5.06 -5.67 -12.96
CA THR A 7 5.51 -5.11 -11.67
C THR A 7 4.52 -5.42 -10.56
N ILE A 8 3.21 -5.25 -10.79
CA ILE A 8 2.18 -5.56 -9.80
C ILE A 8 2.14 -7.06 -9.47
N PHE A 9 2.48 -7.94 -10.41
CA PHE A 9 2.49 -9.39 -10.17
C PHE A 9 3.68 -9.85 -9.30
N GLN A 10 4.73 -9.03 -9.16
CA GLN A 10 5.87 -9.36 -8.31
C GLN A 10 5.58 -8.97 -6.86
N PRO A 11 5.84 -9.85 -5.87
CA PRO A 11 5.70 -9.50 -4.45
C PRO A 11 6.64 -8.34 -4.11
N GLY A 12 6.17 -7.35 -3.36
CA GLY A 12 6.89 -6.10 -3.08
C GLY A 12 7.04 -5.18 -4.30
N GLY A 13 6.33 -5.46 -5.39
CA GLY A 13 6.37 -4.67 -6.60
C GLY A 13 5.61 -3.34 -6.44
N HIS A 14 6.35 -2.25 -6.35
CA HIS A 14 5.82 -0.88 -6.39
C HIS A 14 6.19 -0.20 -7.72
N ILE A 15 5.35 0.72 -8.20
CA ILE A 15 5.56 1.40 -9.48
C ILE A 15 5.35 2.91 -9.37
N LEU A 16 6.29 3.67 -9.94
CA LEU A 16 6.17 5.09 -10.18
C LEU A 16 5.88 5.33 -11.67
N LEU A 17 4.73 5.92 -11.96
CA LEU A 17 4.26 6.29 -13.30
C LEU A 17 4.42 7.79 -13.48
N VAL A 18 5.37 8.20 -14.31
CA VAL A 18 5.61 9.60 -14.65
C VAL A 18 5.12 9.89 -16.06
N GLY A 19 4.44 11.02 -16.25
CA GLY A 19 4.06 11.50 -17.58
C GLY A 19 3.08 12.64 -17.51
N VAL A 20 2.91 13.38 -18.61
CA VAL A 20 2.03 14.56 -18.64
C VAL A 20 0.56 14.23 -18.35
N GLY A 21 -0.23 15.24 -17.97
CA GLY A 21 -1.69 15.10 -17.80
C GLY A 21 -2.34 14.48 -19.05
N GLY A 22 -3.34 13.62 -18.86
CA GLY A 22 -4.03 12.94 -19.98
C GLY A 22 -3.30 11.74 -20.60
N SER A 23 -2.06 11.43 -20.21
CA SER A 23 -1.31 10.25 -20.71
C SER A 23 -1.85 8.88 -20.29
N GLY A 24 -2.98 8.83 -19.58
CA GLY A 24 -3.67 7.58 -19.23
C GLY A 24 -3.04 6.78 -18.10
N LYS A 25 -2.03 7.29 -17.37
CA LYS A 25 -1.32 6.60 -16.27
C LYS A 25 -2.26 5.92 -15.27
N GLN A 26 -3.22 6.67 -14.75
CA GLN A 26 -4.21 6.15 -13.82
C GLN A 26 -5.11 5.09 -14.47
N SER A 27 -5.54 5.30 -15.72
CA SER A 27 -6.35 4.31 -16.45
C SER A 27 -5.57 3.01 -16.71
N LEU A 28 -4.29 3.10 -17.05
CA LEU A 28 -3.42 1.96 -17.26
C LEU A 28 -3.11 1.21 -15.96
N ALA A 29 -2.89 1.94 -14.86
CA ALA A 29 -2.74 1.34 -13.53
C ALA A 29 -4.00 0.57 -13.14
N ARG A 30 -5.17 1.20 -13.25
CA ARG A 30 -6.48 0.58 -12.97
C ARG A 30 -6.74 -0.66 -13.81
N LEU A 31 -6.47 -0.59 -15.11
CA LEU A 31 -6.60 -1.73 -16.02
C LEU A 31 -5.64 -2.86 -15.62
N SER A 32 -4.40 -2.54 -15.27
CA SER A 32 -3.41 -3.54 -14.88
C SER A 32 -3.78 -4.21 -13.55
N THR A 33 -4.26 -3.45 -12.57
CA THR A 33 -4.82 -3.97 -11.30
C THR A 33 -5.98 -4.93 -11.55
N HIS A 34 -6.90 -4.58 -12.46
CA HIS A 34 -8.02 -5.44 -12.82
C HIS A 34 -7.57 -6.73 -13.51
N ILE A 35 -6.58 -6.65 -14.41
CA ILE A 35 -5.98 -7.84 -15.06
C ILE A 35 -5.33 -8.78 -14.04
N CYS A 36 -4.67 -8.24 -13.00
CA CYS A 36 -4.09 -9.04 -11.93
C CYS A 36 -5.14 -9.59 -10.93
N GLY A 37 -6.41 -9.21 -11.04
CA GLY A 37 -7.44 -9.60 -10.08
C GLY A 37 -7.25 -9.01 -8.68
N HIS A 38 -6.55 -7.88 -8.58
CA HIS A 38 -6.30 -7.21 -7.31
C HIS A 38 -7.35 -6.13 -7.03
N ALA A 39 -7.59 -5.83 -5.76
CA ALA A 39 -8.43 -4.72 -5.36
C ALA A 39 -7.69 -3.40 -5.56
N LEU A 40 -8.33 -2.47 -6.26
CA LEU A 40 -7.82 -1.11 -6.39
C LEU A 40 -8.30 -0.25 -5.23
N VAL A 41 -7.38 0.35 -4.49
CA VAL A 41 -7.68 1.34 -3.45
C VAL A 41 -7.22 2.71 -3.91
N ARG A 42 -8.08 3.72 -3.73
CA ARG A 42 -7.82 5.13 -3.98
C ARG A 42 -8.35 5.92 -2.79
N ILE A 43 -7.56 6.86 -2.28
CA ILE A 43 -8.06 7.80 -1.29
C ILE A 43 -8.86 8.91 -1.98
N CYS A 44 -9.94 9.36 -1.35
CA CYS A 44 -10.73 10.49 -1.82
C CYS A 44 -10.49 11.66 -0.88
N ILE A 45 -9.70 12.62 -1.33
CA ILE A 45 -9.37 13.80 -0.51
C ILE A 45 -10.56 14.75 -0.54
N THR A 46 -11.05 15.06 0.66
CA THR A 46 -12.04 16.11 0.91
C THR A 46 -11.33 17.29 1.58
N SER A 47 -12.00 18.44 1.68
CA SER A 47 -11.45 19.63 2.33
C SER A 47 -11.11 19.44 3.81
N SER A 48 -11.68 18.41 4.46
CA SER A 48 -11.43 18.05 5.85
C SER A 48 -10.47 16.86 6.00
N TYR A 49 -10.02 16.27 4.90
CA TYR A 49 -9.17 15.09 4.93
C TYR A 49 -7.80 15.48 5.48
N GLY A 50 -7.40 14.85 6.57
CA GLY A 50 -6.15 15.13 7.27
C GLY A 50 -5.21 13.94 7.33
N LEU A 51 -4.11 14.15 8.05
CA LEU A 51 -3.12 13.11 8.34
C LEU A 51 -3.71 11.95 9.17
N GLY A 52 -4.69 12.22 10.03
CA GLY A 52 -5.40 11.18 10.80
C GLY A 52 -6.16 10.22 9.89
N ASP A 53 -6.92 10.75 8.92
CA ASP A 53 -7.66 9.95 7.95
C ASP A 53 -6.72 9.12 7.08
N PHE A 54 -5.60 9.71 6.64
CA PHE A 54 -4.60 8.98 5.87
C PHE A 54 -3.99 7.81 6.65
N ARG A 55 -3.70 7.99 7.94
CA ARG A 55 -3.21 6.88 8.78
C ARG A 55 -4.25 5.77 8.90
N LEU A 56 -5.52 6.09 9.04
CA LEU A 56 -6.60 5.10 9.10
C LEU A 56 -6.74 4.33 7.78
N ASP A 57 -6.66 5.02 6.65
CA ASP A 57 -6.67 4.39 5.33
C ASP A 57 -5.47 3.43 5.14
N LEU A 58 -4.27 3.84 5.57
CA LEU A 58 -3.07 2.98 5.56
C LEU A 58 -3.24 1.75 6.47
N GLN A 59 -3.73 1.93 7.70
CA GLN A 59 -4.01 0.83 8.63
C GLN A 59 -5.01 -0.18 8.04
N SER A 60 -6.08 0.32 7.41
CA SER A 60 -7.10 -0.50 6.76
C SER A 60 -6.51 -1.31 5.60
N MET A 61 -5.70 -0.68 4.74
CA MET A 61 -5.02 -1.37 3.63
C MET A 61 -4.06 -2.45 4.13
N LEU A 62 -3.20 -2.14 5.11
CA LEU A 62 -2.24 -3.08 5.70
C LEU A 62 -2.94 -4.25 6.38
N THR A 63 -4.01 -3.98 7.14
CA THR A 63 -4.80 -5.02 7.80
C THR A 63 -5.41 -5.95 6.77
N ARG A 64 -5.98 -5.41 5.69
CA ARG A 64 -6.58 -6.23 4.63
C ARG A 64 -5.55 -7.08 3.90
N SER A 65 -4.40 -6.51 3.52
CA SER A 65 -3.36 -7.24 2.77
C SER A 65 -2.63 -8.29 3.61
N GLY A 66 -2.50 -8.06 4.93
CA GLY A 66 -1.85 -9.01 5.84
C GLY A 66 -2.77 -10.12 6.34
N THR A 67 -4.08 -9.87 6.45
CA THR A 67 -5.05 -10.87 6.97
C THR A 67 -5.73 -11.68 5.88
N LYS A 68 -5.89 -11.16 4.66
CA LYS A 68 -6.53 -11.85 3.54
C LYS A 68 -5.51 -12.10 2.43
N PRO A 69 -5.61 -13.23 1.69
CA PRO A 69 -4.76 -13.47 0.52
C PRO A 69 -5.20 -12.64 -0.71
N GLU A 70 -5.74 -11.43 -0.47
CA GLU A 70 -6.23 -10.53 -1.51
C GLU A 70 -5.11 -9.54 -1.85
N GLY A 71 -4.68 -9.51 -3.11
CA GLY A 71 -3.76 -8.49 -3.59
C GLY A 71 -4.44 -7.12 -3.65
N ILE A 72 -3.77 -6.09 -3.16
CA ILE A 72 -4.27 -4.71 -3.10
C ILE A 72 -3.28 -3.81 -3.84
N VAL A 73 -3.79 -2.97 -4.74
CA VAL A 73 -3.01 -1.92 -5.40
C VAL A 73 -3.50 -0.57 -4.90
N PHE A 74 -2.66 0.13 -4.15
CA PHE A 74 -2.88 1.50 -3.74
C PHE A 74 -2.47 2.46 -4.86
N LEU A 75 -3.44 3.13 -5.48
CA LEU A 75 -3.21 4.13 -6.52
C LEU A 75 -3.21 5.53 -5.90
N PHE A 76 -2.03 6.16 -5.89
CA PHE A 76 -1.79 7.48 -5.32
C PHE A 76 -1.28 8.46 -6.38
N THR A 77 -1.64 9.73 -6.26
CA THR A 77 -1.35 10.76 -7.27
C THR A 77 -0.75 11.99 -6.62
N ASP A 78 0.05 12.73 -7.37
CA ASP A 78 0.58 14.03 -6.95
C ASP A 78 -0.50 15.01 -6.46
N SER A 79 -1.64 15.08 -7.15
CA SER A 79 -2.78 15.91 -6.74
C SER A 79 -3.40 15.55 -5.38
N GLN A 80 -3.06 14.37 -4.84
CA GLN A 80 -3.51 13.90 -3.53
C GLN A 80 -2.50 14.21 -2.41
N ILE A 81 -1.36 14.84 -2.71
CA ILE A 81 -0.39 15.23 -1.71
C ILE A 81 -0.79 16.62 -1.19
N ILE A 82 -1.53 16.65 -0.08
CA ILE A 82 -1.92 17.90 0.60
C ILE A 82 -0.97 18.30 1.73
N ASP A 83 -0.18 17.35 2.25
CA ASP A 83 0.80 17.53 3.31
C ASP A 83 2.03 16.67 2.95
N GLU A 84 3.23 17.25 3.04
CA GLU A 84 4.50 16.56 2.78
C GLU A 84 4.69 15.31 3.66
N LYS A 85 4.08 15.29 4.85
CA LYS A 85 4.09 14.11 5.73
C LYS A 85 3.46 12.88 5.09
N PHE A 86 2.61 13.03 4.07
CA PHE A 86 2.08 11.88 3.33
C PHE A 86 3.19 11.12 2.61
N LEU A 87 4.21 11.83 2.11
CA LEU A 87 5.37 11.22 1.46
C LEU A 87 6.23 10.43 2.44
N VAL A 88 6.32 10.86 3.70
CA VAL A 88 7.02 10.11 4.75
C VAL A 88 6.34 8.76 4.99
N TYR A 89 5.02 8.78 5.21
CA TYR A 89 4.24 7.55 5.36
C TYR A 89 4.25 6.67 4.12
N LEU A 90 4.25 7.27 2.92
CA LEU A 90 4.36 6.53 1.68
C LEU A 90 5.73 5.83 1.58
N ASN A 91 6.81 6.50 1.94
CA ASN A 91 8.15 5.90 1.97
C ASN A 91 8.22 4.72 2.96
N ASP A 92 7.66 4.89 4.14
CA ASP A 92 7.60 3.81 5.14
C ASP A 92 6.72 2.64 4.65
N LEU A 93 5.65 2.92 3.92
CA LEU A 93 4.82 1.91 3.26
C LEU A 93 5.62 1.11 2.22
N LEU A 94 6.46 1.79 1.43
CA LEU A 94 7.34 1.16 0.43
C LEU A 94 8.44 0.31 1.08
N ALA A 95 8.89 0.66 2.30
CA ALA A 95 9.76 -0.19 3.12
C ALA A 95 9.02 -1.42 3.69
N GLY A 96 7.68 -1.44 3.58
CA GLY A 96 6.82 -2.53 4.01
C GLY A 96 6.55 -2.56 5.52
N SER A 97 6.85 -1.49 6.25
CA SER A 97 6.48 -1.33 7.66
C SER A 97 6.46 0.15 8.02
N ILE A 98 5.37 0.59 8.63
CA ILE A 98 5.20 1.98 9.08
C ILE A 98 5.39 2.05 10.60
N PRO A 99 6.43 2.75 11.10
CA PRO A 99 6.63 2.97 12.53
C PRO A 99 5.43 3.66 13.17
N ASP A 100 5.07 3.25 14.39
CA ASP A 100 4.00 3.85 15.20
C ASP A 100 2.64 4.01 14.51
N LEU A 101 2.40 3.24 13.44
CA LEU A 101 1.10 3.21 12.79
C LEU A 101 0.10 2.43 13.63
N PHE A 102 0.50 1.26 14.13
CA PHE A 102 -0.32 0.44 15.02
C PHE A 102 0.17 0.56 16.46
N SER A 103 -0.78 0.81 17.36
CA SER A 103 -0.61 0.67 18.81
C SER A 103 -0.28 -0.78 19.19
N LYS A 104 0.23 -0.97 20.41
CA LYS A 104 0.58 -2.31 20.91
C LYS A 104 -0.64 -3.25 20.88
N ASP A 105 -1.79 -2.77 21.35
CA ASP A 105 -3.02 -3.56 21.40
C ASP A 105 -3.50 -3.94 19.98
N GLU A 106 -3.38 -3.05 18.99
CA GLU A 106 -3.70 -3.37 17.59
C GLU A 106 -2.76 -4.41 17.00
N ARG A 107 -1.46 -4.35 17.32
CA ARG A 107 -0.49 -5.36 16.85
C ARG A 107 -0.80 -6.73 17.44
N ASP A 108 -1.13 -6.80 18.73
CA ASP A 108 -1.49 -8.05 19.41
C ASP A 108 -2.77 -8.65 18.81
N ASN A 109 -3.76 -7.81 18.49
CA ASN A 109 -4.98 -8.22 17.79
C ASN A 109 -4.66 -8.76 16.38
N LEU A 110 -3.85 -8.05 15.59
CA LEU A 110 -3.46 -8.49 14.24
C LEU A 110 -2.65 -9.78 14.26
N ALA A 111 -1.73 -9.93 15.20
CA ALA A 111 -0.96 -11.14 15.42
C ALA A 111 -1.89 -12.33 15.71
N SER A 112 -2.89 -12.14 16.57
CA SER A 112 -3.90 -13.16 16.88
C SER A 112 -4.73 -13.54 15.64
N MET A 113 -5.06 -12.58 14.77
CA MET A 113 -5.80 -12.86 13.52
C MET A 113 -5.00 -13.70 12.52
N VAL A 114 -3.68 -13.61 12.51
CA VAL A 114 -2.81 -14.36 11.60
C VAL A 114 -2.18 -15.60 12.22
N GLU A 115 -2.29 -15.79 13.54
CA GLU A 115 -1.67 -16.89 14.29
C GLU A 115 -1.98 -18.26 13.68
N GLY A 116 -3.24 -18.53 13.33
CA GLY A 116 -3.63 -19.78 12.68
C GLY A 116 -2.94 -20.02 11.34
N LYS A 117 -2.70 -18.95 10.56
CA LYS A 117 -2.00 -19.01 9.27
C LYS A 117 -0.49 -19.12 9.46
N ALA A 118 0.07 -18.43 10.45
CA ALA A 118 1.49 -18.52 10.81
C ALA A 118 1.84 -19.94 11.26
N LYS A 119 1.01 -20.56 12.12
CA LYS A 119 1.14 -21.97 12.52
C LYS A 119 1.07 -22.92 11.32
N ALA A 120 0.13 -22.70 10.41
CA ALA A 120 0.02 -23.50 9.18
C ALA A 120 1.25 -23.34 8.26
N ALA A 121 1.92 -22.18 8.30
CA ALA A 121 3.18 -21.92 7.62
C ALA A 121 4.42 -22.47 8.37
N GLY A 122 4.25 -23.12 9.52
CA GLY A 122 5.32 -23.70 10.32
C GLY A 122 6.05 -22.72 11.24
N LEU A 123 5.51 -21.51 11.44
CA LEU A 123 6.08 -20.51 12.35
C LEU A 123 5.59 -20.73 13.79
N PRO A 124 6.40 -20.35 14.80
CA PRO A 124 5.97 -20.42 16.18
C PRO A 124 4.83 -19.44 16.48
N ALA A 125 4.05 -19.78 17.51
CA ALA A 125 2.82 -19.09 17.91
C ALA A 125 3.07 -17.85 18.79
N ASP A 126 4.28 -17.30 18.76
CA ASP A 126 4.62 -16.11 19.52
C ASP A 126 4.21 -14.85 18.75
N THR A 127 3.89 -13.79 19.50
CA THR A 127 3.41 -12.52 18.93
C THR A 127 4.41 -11.91 17.95
N ALA A 128 5.72 -12.07 18.18
CA ALA A 128 6.75 -11.51 17.32
C ALA A 128 6.80 -12.23 15.96
N SER A 129 6.82 -13.57 15.95
CA SER A 129 6.77 -14.37 14.71
C SER A 129 5.48 -14.16 13.94
N CYS A 130 4.34 -14.05 14.63
CA CYS A 130 3.04 -13.76 13.99
C CYS A 130 3.03 -12.36 13.36
N TRP A 131 3.63 -11.37 14.01
CA TRP A 131 3.78 -10.02 13.47
C TRP A 131 4.69 -9.99 12.23
N GLU A 132 5.82 -10.70 12.27
CA GLU A 132 6.71 -10.81 11.12
C GLU A 132 6.03 -11.54 9.94
N TYR A 133 5.25 -12.57 10.23
CA TYR A 133 4.41 -13.23 9.22
C TYR A 133 3.41 -12.25 8.60
N PHE A 134 2.71 -11.46 9.42
CA PHE A 134 1.80 -10.42 8.95
C PHE A 134 2.50 -9.43 8.00
N LEU A 135 3.66 -8.90 8.38
CA LEU A 135 4.43 -7.97 7.53
C LEU A 135 4.88 -8.63 6.21
N THR A 136 5.22 -9.91 6.25
CA THR A 136 5.57 -10.67 5.04
C THR A 136 4.37 -10.80 4.10
N GLN A 137 3.18 -11.08 4.62
CA GLN A 137 1.93 -11.12 3.84
C GLN A 137 1.59 -9.74 3.27
N VAL A 138 1.74 -8.68 4.07
CA VAL A 138 1.57 -7.29 3.61
C VAL A 138 2.47 -7.00 2.41
N ARG A 139 3.77 -7.30 2.49
CA ARG A 139 4.73 -7.05 1.39
C ARG A 139 4.42 -7.86 0.15
N ALA A 140 3.90 -9.08 0.32
CA ALA A 140 3.54 -9.93 -0.80
C ALA A 140 2.27 -9.45 -1.53
N ASN A 141 1.30 -8.90 -0.79
CA ASN A 141 -0.04 -8.61 -1.30
C ASN A 141 -0.30 -7.12 -1.55
N LEU A 142 0.44 -6.21 -0.93
CA LEU A 142 0.25 -4.77 -1.07
C LEU A 142 1.22 -4.18 -2.10
N HIS A 143 0.67 -3.57 -3.13
CA HIS A 143 1.39 -2.89 -4.19
C HIS A 143 1.03 -1.41 -4.18
N VAL A 144 1.99 -0.56 -4.54
CA VAL A 144 1.78 0.89 -4.59
C VAL A 144 2.03 1.36 -6.00
N ALA A 145 1.08 2.09 -6.58
CA ALA A 145 1.18 2.72 -7.88
C ALA A 145 1.07 4.24 -7.71
N VAL A 146 2.20 4.93 -7.82
CA VAL A 146 2.26 6.39 -7.68
C VAL A 146 2.24 7.02 -9.07
N CYS A 147 1.37 7.99 -9.31
CA CYS A 147 1.26 8.71 -10.58
C CYS A 147 1.67 10.17 -10.40
N PHE A 148 2.74 10.58 -11.09
CA PHE A 148 3.24 11.96 -11.10
C PHE A 148 3.14 12.59 -12.49
N SER A 149 2.86 13.88 -12.51
CA SER A 149 3.01 14.74 -13.68
C SER A 149 4.34 15.49 -13.62
N PRO A 150 5.20 15.42 -14.65
CA PRO A 150 6.46 16.18 -14.69
C PRO A 150 6.26 17.68 -14.92
N VAL A 151 5.01 18.13 -15.07
CA VAL A 151 4.66 19.52 -15.44
C VAL A 151 4.26 20.37 -14.22
N GLY A 152 4.65 19.96 -13.01
CA GLY A 152 4.46 20.71 -11.76
C GLY A 152 5.76 21.37 -11.28
N PRO A 153 5.67 22.42 -10.44
CA PRO A 153 6.85 23.10 -9.89
C PRO A 153 7.78 22.18 -9.08
N ASP A 154 7.27 21.06 -8.58
CA ASP A 154 8.02 20.11 -7.74
C ASP A 154 8.92 19.14 -8.53
N PHE A 155 8.85 19.13 -9.86
CA PHE A 155 9.61 18.19 -10.70
C PHE A 155 10.94 18.77 -11.25
N GLY A 156 11.37 19.95 -10.78
CA GLY A 156 12.68 20.49 -11.15
C GLY A 156 13.15 21.64 -10.26
N THR A 157 14.04 21.36 -9.32
CA THR A 157 15.49 21.70 -9.36
C THR A 157 16.21 21.06 -8.16
#